data_AF-A0A1A9LHV5-F1
#
_entry.id   AF-A0A1A9LHV5-F1
#
_cell.length_a   1.000
_cell.length_b   1.000
_cell.length_c   1.000
_cell.angle_alpha   90.00
_cell.angle_beta   90.00
_cell.angle_gamma   90.00
#
_symmetry.space_group_name_H-M   'P 1'
#
loop_
_entity.id
_entity.type
_entity.pdbx_description
1 polymer ?
#
loop_
_entity_poly.entity_id
_entity_poly.type
_entity_poly.pdbx_seq_one_letter_code
_entity_poly.pdbx_strand_id
1 'polypeptide(L)'
;MRETALILHFIGLTMGLGTSFAHAFLDRIISKMDKEEAIKFRLQAMTLSRMGYIGIILLVVSGAYLILPYWSTLPSNPLLILKLVLVLVLVILILLIGRGTQEALKGNAEKSLKKIEPLGKLTLLIGITIVALAVFIFR
;
A
#
# COMPACT_ATOMS: atom_id res chain seq x y z
N MET A 1 15.15 2.11 20.78
CA MET A 1 14.02 1.34 20.17
C MET A 1 13.09 2.20 19.32
N ARG A 2 12.83 3.45 19.70
CA ARG A 2 12.00 4.36 18.90
C ARG A 2 12.61 4.69 17.53
N GLU A 3 13.93 4.95 17.43
CA GLU A 3 14.55 5.23 16.13
C GLU A 3 14.45 4.02 15.19
N THR A 4 14.68 2.82 15.72
CA THR A 4 14.53 1.56 14.97
C THR A 4 13.12 1.43 14.41
N ALA A 5 12.09 1.70 15.21
CA ALA A 5 10.70 1.68 14.75
C ALA A 5 10.42 2.74 13.68
N LEU A 6 10.98 3.94 13.79
CA LEU A 6 10.87 4.99 12.76
C LEU A 6 11.53 4.57 11.44
N ILE A 7 12.71 3.94 11.50
CA ILE A 7 13.41 3.43 10.32
C ILE A 7 12.57 2.34 9.66
N LEU A 8 12.08 1.36 10.43
CA LEU A 8 11.23 0.29 9.92
C LEU A 8 9.91 0.84 9.34
N HIS A 9 9.33 1.86 9.97
CA HIS A 9 8.13 2.54 9.48
C HIS A 9 8.38 3.22 8.14
N PHE A 10 9.51 3.92 8.01
CA PHE A 10 9.90 4.59 6.79
C PHE A 10 10.22 3.61 5.66
N ILE A 11 10.93 2.51 5.95
CA ILE A 11 11.16 1.42 5.00
C ILE A 11 9.83 0.80 4.56
N GLY A 12 8.92 0.54 5.49
CA GLY A 12 7.61 0.01 5.19
C GLY A 12 6.82 0.92 4.24
N LEU A 13 6.88 2.22 4.52
CA LEU A 13 6.28 3.26 3.69
C LEU A 13 6.87 3.30 2.29
N THR A 14 8.21 3.33 2.15
CA THR A 14 8.87 3.40 0.85
C THR A 14 8.63 2.14 0.02
N MET A 15 8.63 0.96 0.64
CA MET A 15 8.31 -0.31 -0.04
C MET A 15 6.85 -0.35 -0.50
N GLY A 16 5.90 0.00 0.36
CA GLY A 16 4.47 -0.04 0.05
C GLY A 16 4.07 0.99 -1.02
N LEU A 17 4.52 2.24 -0.87
CA LEU A 17 4.28 3.28 -1.87
C LEU A 17 5.04 3.03 -3.16
N GLY A 18 6.32 2.65 -3.08
CA GLY A 18 7.15 2.37 -4.25
C GLY A 18 6.56 1.26 -5.11
N THR A 19 6.04 0.21 -4.48
CA THR A 19 5.29 -0.87 -5.16
C THR A 19 4.05 -0.34 -5.87
N SER A 20 3.26 0.52 -5.21
CA SER A 20 2.05 1.11 -5.79
C SER A 20 2.36 2.01 -6.98
N PHE A 21 3.40 2.83 -6.89
CA PHE A 21 3.91 3.64 -7.99
C PHE A 21 4.36 2.75 -9.16
N ALA A 22 5.20 1.76 -8.88
CA ALA A 22 5.70 0.86 -9.91
C ALA A 22 4.56 0.11 -10.62
N HIS A 23 3.54 -0.37 -9.91
CA HIS A 23 2.36 -0.97 -10.55
C HIS A 23 1.60 0.02 -11.45
N ALA A 24 1.42 1.28 -11.03
CA ALA A 24 0.76 2.29 -11.86
C ALA A 24 1.51 2.56 -13.18
N PHE A 25 2.85 2.51 -13.18
CA PHE A 25 3.66 2.65 -14.40
C PHE A 25 3.70 1.36 -15.23
N LEU A 26 3.81 0.19 -14.59
CA LEU A 26 3.83 -1.11 -15.26
C LEU A 26 2.51 -1.40 -15.98
N ASP A 27 1.36 -1.03 -15.41
CA ASP A 27 0.06 -1.19 -16.07
C ASP A 27 -0.01 -0.40 -17.39
N ARG A 28 0.63 0.77 -17.47
CA ARG A 28 0.71 1.54 -18.71
C ARG A 28 1.55 0.85 -19.78
N ILE A 29 2.62 0.16 -19.38
CA ILE A 29 3.46 -0.63 -20.30
C ILE A 29 2.67 -1.86 -20.78
N ILE A 30 2.04 -2.59 -19.86
CA ILE A 30 1.22 -3.76 -20.14
C ILE A 30 0.08 -3.45 -21.11
N SER A 31 -0.51 -2.26 -21.04
CA SER A 31 -1.60 -1.84 -21.95
C SER A 31 -1.23 -1.81 -23.43
N LYS A 32 0.06 -1.82 -23.75
CA LYS A 32 0.60 -1.80 -25.13
C LYS A 32 1.10 -3.17 -25.60
N MET A 33 1.10 -4.16 -24.72
CA MET A 33 1.59 -5.52 -25.01
C MET A 33 0.48 -6.39 -25.59
N ASP A 34 0.87 -7.41 -26.33
CA ASP A 34 -0.05 -8.47 -26.74
C ASP A 34 -0.49 -9.30 -25.52
N LYS A 35 -1.66 -9.95 -25.60
CA LYS A 35 -2.29 -10.60 -24.44
C LYS A 35 -1.39 -11.64 -23.76
N GLU A 36 -0.69 -12.45 -24.54
CA GLU A 36 0.22 -13.49 -24.00
C GLU A 36 1.45 -12.89 -23.31
N GLU A 37 2.02 -11.84 -23.89
CA GLU A 37 3.18 -11.13 -23.34
C GLU A 37 2.81 -10.38 -22.05
N ALA A 38 1.65 -9.71 -22.05
CA ALA A 38 1.08 -9.04 -20.89
C ALA A 38 0.89 -9.99 -19.70
N ILE A 39 0.44 -11.23 -19.94
CA ILE A 39 0.27 -12.24 -18.88
C ILE A 39 1.63 -12.64 -18.30
N LYS A 40 2.61 -12.98 -19.14
CA LYS A 40 3.97 -13.33 -18.69
C LYS A 40 4.60 -12.21 -17.87
N PHE A 41 4.47 -10.97 -18.34
CA PHE A 41 5.01 -9.79 -17.65
C PHE A 41 4.31 -9.55 -16.30
N ARG A 42 2.98 -9.67 -16.24
CA ARG A 42 2.22 -9.58 -14.97
C ARG A 42 2.69 -10.61 -13.93
N LEU A 43 2.98 -11.84 -14.36
CA LEU A 43 3.49 -12.88 -13.47
C LEU A 43 4.87 -12.56 -12.90
N GLN A 44 5.77 -11.99 -13.71
CA GLN A 44 7.08 -11.53 -13.23
C GLN A 44 6.95 -10.33 -12.27
N ALA A 45 6.02 -9.42 -12.55
CA ALA A 45 5.74 -8.26 -11.71
C ALA A 45 5.10 -8.63 -10.35
N MET A 46 4.63 -9.86 -10.14
CA MET A 46 4.10 -10.30 -8.84
C MET A 46 5.11 -10.23 -7.70
N THR A 47 6.41 -10.35 -8.00
CA THR A 47 7.48 -10.20 -6.98
C THR A 47 7.45 -8.80 -6.36
N LEU A 48 7.12 -7.78 -7.15
CA LEU A 48 6.94 -6.41 -6.68
C LEU A 48 5.76 -6.32 -5.72
N SER A 49 4.65 -7.02 -6.00
CA SER A 49 3.50 -7.07 -5.09
C SER A 49 3.87 -7.68 -3.73
N ARG A 50 4.71 -8.72 -3.70
CA ARG A 50 5.23 -9.30 -2.44
C ARG A 50 6.03 -8.29 -1.62
N MET A 51 6.88 -7.50 -2.28
CA MET A 51 7.61 -6.41 -1.63
C MET A 51 6.65 -5.39 -0.99
N GLY A 52 5.58 -5.02 -1.71
CA GLY A 52 4.53 -4.16 -1.18
C GLY A 52 3.93 -4.70 0.11
N TYR A 53 3.49 -5.97 0.12
CA TYR A 53 2.90 -6.60 1.33
C TYR A 53 3.85 -6.58 2.53
N ILE A 54 5.14 -6.88 2.32
CA ILE A 54 6.15 -6.82 3.39
C ILE A 54 6.26 -5.39 3.91
N GLY A 55 6.33 -4.40 3.01
CA GLY A 55 6.39 -2.99 3.37
C GLY A 55 5.18 -2.55 4.21
N ILE A 56 3.99 -2.99 3.84
CA ILE A 56 2.76 -2.68 4.56
C ILE A 56 2.76 -3.30 5.96
N ILE A 57 3.17 -4.57 6.09
CA ILE A 57 3.28 -5.22 7.40
C ILE A 57 4.26 -4.45 8.29
N LEU A 58 5.43 -4.08 7.76
CA LEU A 58 6.40 -3.26 8.45
C LEU A 58 5.79 -1.91 8.88
N LEU A 59 5.09 -1.22 7.99
CA LEU A 59 4.45 0.07 8.25
C LEU A 59 3.40 -0.01 9.37
N VAL A 60 2.54 -1.03 9.34
CA VAL A 60 1.45 -1.19 10.32
C VAL A 60 2.02 -1.54 11.69
N VAL A 61 2.91 -2.53 11.77
CA VAL A 61 3.49 -2.98 13.05
C VAL A 61 4.31 -1.88 13.69
N SER A 62 5.18 -1.23 12.92
CA SER A 62 5.98 -0.11 13.43
C SER A 62 5.12 1.11 13.77
N GLY A 63 4.11 1.42 12.97
CA GLY A 63 3.19 2.54 13.20
C GLY A 63 2.36 2.37 14.48
N ALA A 64 1.85 1.15 14.70
CA ALA A 64 1.13 0.79 15.93
C ALA A 64 2.03 0.92 17.18
N TYR A 65 3.30 0.54 17.08
CA TYR A 65 4.26 0.75 18.17
C TYR A 65 4.52 2.24 18.43
N LEU A 66 4.71 3.03 17.36
CA LEU A 66 5.04 4.45 17.46
C LEU A 66 3.92 5.31 18.06
N ILE A 67 2.66 4.85 18.02
CA ILE A 67 1.52 5.60 18.53
C ILE A 67 1.18 5.33 20.00
N LEU A 68 1.67 4.24 20.58
CA LEU A 68 1.45 3.91 22.01
C LEU A 68 1.66 5.11 22.96
N PRO A 69 2.74 5.91 22.86
CA PRO A 69 2.93 7.05 23.75
C PRO A 69 2.02 8.26 23.46
N TYR A 70 1.37 8.31 22.29
CA TYR A 70 0.48 9.40 21.88
C TYR A 70 -1.00 9.05 22.08
N TRP A 71 -1.32 7.95 22.75
CA TRP A 71 -2.70 7.49 22.91
C TRP A 71 -3.56 8.45 23.73
N SER A 72 -2.97 9.10 24.73
CA SER A 72 -3.64 10.09 25.58
C SER A 72 -3.88 11.43 24.86
N THR A 73 -3.10 11.75 23.83
CA THR A 73 -3.19 13.01 23.07
C THR A 73 -3.95 12.86 21.76
N LEU A 74 -4.45 11.66 21.45
CA LEU A 74 -5.27 11.38 20.27
C LEU A 74 -6.51 12.30 20.16
N PRO A 75 -7.32 12.48 21.22
CA PRO A 75 -8.52 13.32 21.12
C PRO A 75 -8.19 14.79 20.81
N SER A 76 -7.02 15.26 21.24
CA SER A 76 -6.54 16.62 21.01
C SER A 76 -5.87 16.82 19.64
N ASN A 77 -5.62 15.74 18.88
CA ASN A 77 -4.92 15.82 17.60
C ASN A 77 -5.73 15.19 16.46
N PRO A 78 -6.66 15.95 15.85
CA PRO A 78 -7.53 15.43 14.78
C PRO A 78 -6.77 14.99 13.53
N LEU A 79 -5.59 15.57 13.24
CA LEU A 79 -4.74 15.15 12.12
C LEU A 79 -4.15 13.76 12.35
N LEU A 80 -3.77 13.44 13.59
CA LEU A 80 -3.29 12.10 13.95
C LEU A 80 -4.40 11.05 13.79
N ILE A 81 -5.63 11.37 14.21
CA ILE A 81 -6.79 10.51 13.99
C ILE A 81 -7.02 10.27 12.50
N LEU A 82 -7.01 11.34 11.69
CA LEU A 82 -7.18 11.22 10.24
C LEU A 82 -6.11 10.32 9.62
N LYS A 83 -4.84 10.47 10.02
CA LYS A 83 -3.74 9.61 9.56
C LYS A 83 -4.01 8.14 9.90
N LEU A 84 -4.47 7.83 11.11
CA LEU A 84 -4.78 6.45 11.50
C LEU A 84 -5.94 5.85 10.73
N VAL A 85 -7.01 6.63 10.52
CA VAL A 85 -8.15 6.20 9.70
C VAL A 85 -7.69 5.89 8.28
N LEU A 86 -6.85 6.74 7.69
CA LEU A 86 -6.29 6.50 6.35
C LEU A 86 -5.41 5.24 6.31
N VAL A 87 -4.60 4.97 7.36
CA VAL A 87 -3.82 3.72 7.45
C VAL A 87 -4.75 2.50 7.53
N LEU A 88 -5.84 2.56 8.30
CA LEU A 88 -6.83 1.49 8.35
C LEU A 88 -7.49 1.24 6.98
N VAL A 89 -7.91 2.31 6.29
CA VAL A 89 -8.47 2.21 4.94
C VAL A 89 -7.44 1.61 3.98
N LEU A 90 -6.17 2.04 4.06
CA LEU A 90 -5.08 1.50 3.26
C LEU A 90 -4.97 -0.02 3.46
N VAL A 91 -4.93 -0.50 4.71
CA VAL A 91 -4.86 -1.94 5.03
C VAL A 91 -6.05 -2.71 4.44
N ILE A 92 -7.27 -2.19 4.56
CA ILE A 92 -8.47 -2.84 4.00
C ILE A 92 -8.34 -2.96 2.47
N LEU A 93 -7.96 -1.89 1.79
CA LEU A 93 -7.81 -1.91 0.33
C LEU A 93 -6.76 -2.91 -0.13
N ILE A 94 -5.64 -3.01 0.58
CA ILE A 94 -4.58 -3.98 0.30
C ILE A 94 -5.08 -5.41 0.48
N LEU A 95 -5.85 -5.69 1.53
CA LEU A 95 -6.43 -7.02 1.74
C LEU A 95 -7.42 -7.38 0.62
N LEU A 96 -8.21 -6.41 0.14
CA LEU A 96 -9.10 -6.60 -1.00
C LEU A 96 -8.33 -6.86 -2.29
N ILE A 97 -7.26 -6.10 -2.54
CA ILE A 97 -6.36 -6.32 -3.68
C ILE A 97 -5.76 -7.73 -3.60
N GLY A 98 -5.24 -8.15 -2.44
CA GLY A 98 -4.64 -9.47 -2.26
C GLY A 98 -5.61 -10.62 -2.47
N ARG A 99 -6.86 -10.50 -2.00
CA ARG A 99 -7.92 -11.46 -2.31
C ARG A 99 -8.20 -11.52 -3.80
N GLY A 100 -8.36 -10.37 -4.45
CA GLY A 100 -8.56 -10.29 -5.90
C GLY A 100 -7.40 -10.90 -6.70
N THR A 101 -6.15 -10.69 -6.27
CA THR A 101 -4.97 -11.28 -6.91
C THR A 101 -4.97 -12.80 -6.78
N GLN A 102 -5.33 -13.34 -5.61
CA GLN A 102 -5.44 -14.79 -5.41
C GLN A 102 -6.57 -15.40 -6.26
N GLU A 103 -7.69 -14.70 -6.41
CA GLU A 103 -8.79 -15.12 -7.31
C GLU A 103 -8.38 -15.08 -8.79
N ALA A 104 -7.58 -14.09 -9.19
CA ALA A 104 -7.04 -13.99 -10.55
C ALA A 104 -6.13 -15.17 -10.88
N LEU A 105 -5.30 -15.62 -9.94
CA LEU A 105 -4.41 -16.78 -10.12
C LEU A 105 -5.16 -18.11 -10.23
N LYS A 106 -6.37 -18.21 -9.67
CA LYS A 106 -7.20 -19.42 -9.70
C LYS A 106 -8.05 -19.58 -10.97
N GLY A 107 -7.81 -18.76 -12.00
CA GLY A 107 -8.45 -18.89 -13.31
C GLY A 107 -9.47 -17.81 -13.67
N ASN A 108 -9.79 -16.87 -12.76
CA ASN A 108 -10.66 -15.72 -13.02
C ASN A 108 -9.87 -14.43 -13.24
N ALA A 109 -8.80 -14.49 -14.04
CA ALA A 109 -7.85 -13.39 -14.20
C ALA A 109 -8.50 -12.11 -14.72
N GLU A 110 -9.30 -12.17 -15.79
CA GLU A 110 -9.76 -10.97 -16.48
C GLU A 110 -10.76 -10.13 -15.67
N LYS A 111 -11.71 -10.79 -14.99
CA LYS A 111 -12.73 -10.11 -14.16
C LYS A 111 -12.14 -9.59 -12.84
N SER A 112 -11.20 -10.31 -12.25
CA SER A 112 -10.59 -9.95 -10.96
C SER A 112 -9.56 -8.85 -11.12
N LEU A 113 -8.74 -8.88 -12.19
CA LEU A 113 -7.75 -7.84 -12.47
C LEU A 113 -8.41 -6.47 -12.73
N LYS A 114 -9.54 -6.41 -13.45
CA LYS A 114 -10.29 -5.16 -13.68
C LYS A 114 -10.83 -4.53 -12.39
N LYS A 115 -11.17 -5.35 -11.37
CA LYS A 115 -11.62 -4.84 -10.06
C LYS A 115 -10.48 -4.33 -9.19
N ILE A 116 -9.28 -4.87 -9.37
CA ILE A 116 -8.09 -4.51 -8.59
C ILE A 116 -7.51 -3.16 -9.01
N GLU A 117 -7.56 -2.83 -10.31
CA GLU A 117 -6.99 -1.60 -10.85
C GLU A 117 -7.45 -0.30 -10.13
N PRO A 118 -8.75 -0.04 -9.94
CA PRO A 118 -9.20 1.15 -9.22
C PRO A 118 -8.79 1.14 -7.74
N LEU A 119 -8.75 -0.05 -7.11
CA LEU A 119 -8.30 -0.19 -5.73
C LEU A 119 -6.81 0.17 -5.60
N GLY A 120 -5.98 -0.25 -6.57
CA GLY A 120 -4.56 0.09 -6.66
C GLY A 120 -4.31 1.60 -6.77
N LYS A 121 -5.07 2.29 -7.64
CA LYS A 121 -4.99 3.76 -7.78
C LYS A 121 -5.42 4.47 -6.50
N LEU A 122 -6.47 3.97 -5.84
CA LEU A 122 -6.92 4.51 -4.57
C LEU A 122 -5.90 4.30 -3.45
N THR A 123 -5.27 3.13 -3.36
CA THR A 123 -4.18 2.88 -2.40
C THR A 123 -2.99 3.83 -2.59
N LEU A 124 -2.64 4.15 -3.84
CA LEU A 124 -1.59 5.13 -4.14
C LEU A 124 -1.96 6.52 -3.61
N LEU A 125 -3.18 6.99 -3.91
CA LEU A 125 -3.65 8.31 -3.47
C LEU A 125 -3.70 8.41 -1.95
N ILE A 126 -4.21 7.39 -1.27
CA ILE A 126 -4.24 7.32 0.20
C ILE A 126 -2.83 7.31 0.76
N GLY A 127 -1.91 6.52 0.18
CA GLY A 127 -0.52 6.47 0.61
C GLY A 127 0.17 7.84 0.51
N ILE A 128 -0.01 8.56 -0.60
CA ILE A 128 0.52 9.93 -0.76
C ILE A 128 -0.06 10.87 0.29
N THR A 129 -1.37 10.75 0.56
CA THR A 129 -2.05 11.56 1.58
C THR A 129 -1.49 11.29 2.98
N ILE A 130 -1.20 10.03 3.31
CA ILE A 130 -0.57 9.65 4.59
C ILE A 130 0.82 10.29 4.73
N VAL A 131 1.62 10.32 3.65
CA VAL A 131 2.94 10.96 3.65
C VAL A 131 2.81 12.46 3.83
N ALA A 132 1.91 13.11 3.10
CA ALA A 132 1.66 14.54 3.24
C ALA A 132 1.26 14.89 4.67
N LEU A 133 0.30 14.16 5.26
CA LEU A 133 -0.11 14.33 6.65
C LEU A 133 1.04 14.10 7.63
N ALA A 134 1.92 13.13 7.39
CA ALA A 134 3.08 12.91 8.24
C ALA A 134 4.02 14.13 8.25
N VAL A 135 4.22 14.79 7.11
CA VAL A 135 5.01 16.04 7.04
C VAL A 135 4.33 17.15 7.83
N PHE A 136 3.00 17.30 7.76
CA PHE A 136 2.29 18.33 8.51
C PHE A 136 2.21 18.06 10.02
N ILE A 137 2.15 16.80 10.46
CA ILE A 137 2.04 16.43 11.89
C ILE A 137 3.36 16.56 12.63
N PHE A 138 4.49 16.27 11.96
CA PHE A 138 5.81 16.21 12.59
C PHE A 138 6.73 17.39 12.21
N ARG A 139 6.16 18.46 11.64
CA ARG A 139 6.81 19.75 11.49
C ARG A 139 6.59 20.59 12.75
#